data_AF-A0A1Z5SMX4-F1
#
_entry.id   AF-A0A1Z5SMX4-F1
#
_cell.length_a   1.000
_cell.length_b   1.000
_cell.length_c   1.000
_cell.angle_alpha   90.00
_cell.angle_beta   90.00
_cell.angle_gamma   90.00
#
_symmetry.space_group_name_H-M   'P 1'
#
loop_
_entity.id
_entity.type
_entity.pdbx_description
1 polymer ?
#
loop_
_entity_poly.entity_id
_entity_poly.type
_entity_poly.pdbx_seq_one_letter_code
_entity_poly.pdbx_strand_id
1 'polypeptide(L)'
;MLVRSPLSLTHGLLGTVAYDFGGNSKPVYALEGSVAVAGSGVKYFRARRYPSEDNGGCVFVTAFSGLFAPYWIDDAKGTIFGITQHTQRGHIARATLEAVCFQTKAILDAMEKDSGHSLSSLAVDGGMSNSNLSIAAGFAVEVWKEFSELRAINQKDRKVFNPDISPEESEKMFKKWTRAVEMCKGWLDPDERGDF
;
A
#
# COMPACT_ATOMS: atom_id res chain seq x y z
N MET A 1 -0.85 9.37 -8.76
CA MET A 1 -1.24 9.34 -10.20
C MET A 1 -1.25 10.76 -10.76
N LEU A 2 -0.73 11.04 -11.95
CA LEU A 2 -0.77 12.39 -12.55
C LEU A 2 -2.13 12.68 -13.20
N VAL A 3 -2.65 13.89 -12.99
CA VAL A 3 -3.95 14.34 -13.50
C VAL A 3 -3.85 15.76 -14.06
N ARG A 4 -4.58 16.04 -15.15
CA ARG A 4 -4.47 17.32 -15.91
C ARG A 4 -5.42 18.41 -15.42
N SER A 5 -6.26 18.10 -14.44
CA SER A 5 -7.21 19.02 -13.83
C SER A 5 -7.45 18.62 -12.37
N PRO A 6 -7.87 19.56 -11.50
CA PRO A 6 -8.37 19.23 -10.17
C PRO A 6 -9.49 18.20 -10.27
N LEU A 7 -9.43 17.16 -9.44
CA LEU A 7 -10.47 16.13 -9.31
C LEU A 7 -11.26 16.33 -8.01
N SER A 8 -12.49 15.85 -8.00
CA SER A 8 -13.24 15.71 -6.75
C SER A 8 -12.70 14.49 -6.00
N LEU A 9 -12.07 14.73 -4.86
CA LEU A 9 -11.46 13.68 -4.03
C LEU A 9 -12.48 13.21 -3.00
N THR A 10 -12.96 11.98 -3.17
CA THR A 10 -14.02 11.44 -2.31
C THR A 10 -13.62 10.13 -1.62
N HIS A 11 -12.45 9.58 -1.96
CA HIS A 11 -11.98 8.28 -1.46
C HIS A 11 -10.75 8.39 -0.55
N GLY A 12 -10.56 9.52 0.12
CA GLY A 12 -9.53 9.69 1.16
C GLY A 12 -8.12 9.93 0.63
N LEU A 13 -7.98 10.38 -0.62
CA LEU A 13 -6.70 10.79 -1.20
C LEU A 13 -6.46 12.30 -1.08
N LEU A 14 -5.21 12.70 -1.26
CA LEU A 14 -4.80 14.09 -1.36
C LEU A 14 -4.60 14.49 -2.82
N GLY A 15 -5.00 15.71 -3.15
CA GLY A 15 -4.71 16.35 -4.43
C GLY A 15 -3.59 17.34 -4.23
N THR A 16 -2.53 17.23 -5.03
CA THR A 16 -1.35 18.09 -4.93
C THR A 16 -0.89 18.56 -6.30
N VAL A 17 -0.03 19.56 -6.34
CA VAL A 17 0.68 19.96 -7.56
C VAL A 17 1.84 18.99 -7.76
N ALA A 18 1.87 18.30 -8.90
CA ALA A 18 2.96 17.39 -9.24
C ALA A 18 4.20 18.16 -9.69
N TYR A 19 4.01 19.08 -10.64
CA TYR A 19 5.04 19.99 -11.13
C TYR A 19 4.41 21.15 -11.90
N ASP A 20 5.13 22.27 -11.94
CA ASP A 20 4.85 23.42 -12.79
C ASP A 20 6.19 23.96 -13.31
N PHE A 21 6.35 23.99 -14.63
CA PHE A 21 7.56 24.49 -15.28
C PHE A 21 7.49 25.99 -15.62
N GLY A 22 6.38 26.67 -15.29
CA GLY A 22 6.15 28.05 -15.68
C GLY A 22 5.88 28.24 -17.18
N GLY A 23 5.72 29.49 -17.62
CA GLY A 23 5.27 29.82 -18.98
C GLY A 23 3.75 29.66 -19.15
N ASN A 24 3.25 29.76 -20.39
CA ASN A 24 1.82 29.64 -20.70
C ASN A 24 1.26 28.20 -20.57
N SER A 25 2.02 27.25 -20.00
CA SER A 25 1.54 25.89 -19.71
C SER A 25 0.77 25.83 -18.40
N LYS A 26 -0.27 25.00 -18.34
CA LYS A 26 -1.02 24.75 -17.10
C LYS A 26 -0.23 23.83 -16.17
N PRO A 27 -0.32 24.00 -14.84
CA PRO A 27 0.30 23.10 -13.88
C PRO A 27 -0.25 21.67 -14.03
N VAL A 28 0.58 20.68 -13.71
CA VAL A 28 0.19 19.28 -13.65
C VAL A 28 -0.02 18.88 -12.20
N TYR A 29 -1.12 18.18 -11.92
CA TYR A 29 -1.51 17.77 -10.57
C TYR A 29 -1.26 16.28 -10.35
N ALA A 30 -1.30 15.85 -9.10
CA ALA A 30 -1.22 14.46 -8.71
C ALA A 30 -2.24 14.10 -7.63
N LEU A 31 -2.73 12.86 -7.71
CA LEU A 31 -3.32 12.13 -6.58
C LEU A 31 -2.22 11.48 -5.77
N GLU A 32 -2.24 11.72 -4.47
CA GLU A 32 -1.28 11.21 -3.49
C GLU A 32 -2.00 10.45 -2.37
N GLY A 33 -1.43 9.32 -1.99
CA GLY A 33 -1.83 8.56 -0.81
C GLY A 33 -0.59 8.11 -0.05
N SER A 34 -0.63 8.23 1.27
CA SER A 34 0.53 8.04 2.13
C SER A 34 0.33 6.84 3.05
N VAL A 35 1.39 6.04 3.21
CA VAL A 35 1.45 4.94 4.18
C VAL A 35 2.44 5.32 5.27
N ALA A 36 1.96 5.52 6.51
CA ALA A 36 2.80 5.95 7.63
C ALA A 36 3.91 4.94 7.98
N VAL A 37 3.60 3.64 7.91
CA VAL A 37 4.51 2.57 8.33
C VAL A 37 4.71 1.57 7.19
N ALA A 38 5.71 1.86 6.36
CA ALA A 38 6.17 0.95 5.30
C ALA A 38 7.54 0.35 5.64
N GLY A 39 8.62 0.99 5.18
CA GLY A 39 10.00 0.52 5.42
C GLY A 39 10.40 0.51 6.90
N SER A 40 9.81 1.39 7.71
CA SER A 40 10.00 1.43 9.17
C SER A 40 9.51 0.15 9.83
N GLY A 41 8.36 -0.39 9.43
CA GLY A 41 7.83 -1.67 9.94
C GLY A 41 8.73 -2.86 9.56
N VAL A 42 9.19 -2.90 8.31
CA VAL A 42 10.15 -3.91 7.81
C VAL A 42 11.46 -3.88 8.61
N LYS A 43 11.96 -2.68 8.93
CA LYS A 43 13.16 -2.50 9.75
C LYS A 43 12.92 -2.93 11.20
N TYR A 44 11.79 -2.54 11.78
CA TYR A 44 11.41 -2.85 13.15
C TYR A 44 11.37 -4.37 13.41
N PHE A 45 10.67 -5.12 12.56
CA PHE A 45 10.60 -6.58 12.67
C PHE A 45 11.76 -7.33 12.03
N ARG A 46 12.73 -6.61 11.46
CA ARG A 46 13.83 -7.19 10.67
C ARG A 46 13.31 -8.19 9.64
N ALA A 47 12.20 -7.87 8.97
CA ALA A 47 11.43 -8.83 8.19
C ALA A 47 12.25 -9.50 7.07
N ARG A 48 13.27 -8.81 6.55
CA ARG A 48 14.21 -9.35 5.55
C ARG A 48 15.08 -10.50 6.05
N ARG A 49 15.24 -10.67 7.37
CA ARG A 49 16.07 -11.72 7.98
C ARG A 49 15.33 -13.02 8.22
N TYR A 50 14.00 -13.00 8.17
CA TYR A 50 13.16 -14.14 8.51
C TYR A 50 12.28 -14.49 7.31
N PRO A 51 12.87 -15.03 6.22
CA PRO A 51 12.07 -15.47 5.08
C PRO A 51 11.12 -16.57 5.55
N SER A 52 9.85 -16.42 5.18
CA SER A 52 8.83 -17.45 5.36
C SER A 52 7.97 -17.48 4.11
N GLU A 53 7.57 -18.68 3.72
CA GLU A 53 6.78 -18.91 2.51
C GLU A 53 5.38 -18.30 2.65
N ASP A 54 4.82 -18.29 3.85
CA ASP A 54 3.48 -17.77 4.17
C ASP A 54 3.45 -16.91 5.44
N ASN A 55 2.29 -16.33 5.73
CA ASN A 55 2.04 -15.51 6.92
C ASN A 55 1.58 -16.34 8.14
N GLY A 56 1.53 -17.66 8.06
CA GLY A 56 1.06 -18.55 9.12
C GLY A 56 -0.35 -18.24 9.63
N GLY A 57 -1.19 -17.65 8.77
CA GLY A 57 -2.52 -17.16 9.11
C GLY A 57 -2.55 -15.77 9.77
N CYS A 58 -1.38 -15.20 10.09
CA CYS A 58 -1.25 -13.89 10.72
C CYS A 58 -1.65 -12.77 9.75
N VAL A 59 -2.37 -11.80 10.27
CA VAL A 59 -2.73 -10.57 9.55
C VAL A 59 -2.30 -9.40 10.38
N PHE A 60 -1.53 -8.50 9.79
CA PHE A 60 -0.98 -7.36 10.51
C PHE A 60 -1.52 -6.05 9.95
N VAL A 61 -2.03 -5.21 10.84
CA VAL A 61 -2.32 -3.79 10.56
C VAL A 61 -1.21 -2.97 11.21
N THR A 62 -0.33 -2.36 10.39
CA THR A 62 0.87 -1.65 10.86
C THR A 62 0.56 -0.22 11.33
N ALA A 63 -0.55 -0.01 12.05
CA ALA A 63 -1.02 1.31 12.46
C ALA A 63 -0.25 1.86 13.68
N PHE A 64 1.09 1.86 13.67
CA PHE A 64 1.88 2.32 14.83
C PHE A 64 1.65 3.79 15.20
N SER A 65 1.26 4.59 14.21
CA SER A 65 0.91 6.01 14.36
C SER A 65 -0.47 6.28 13.76
N GLY A 66 -1.38 5.30 13.85
CA GLY A 66 -2.63 5.30 13.09
C GLY A 66 -2.46 4.83 11.65
N LEU A 67 -3.55 4.88 10.89
CA LEU A 67 -3.61 4.62 9.45
C LEU A 67 -3.86 5.94 8.70
N PHE A 68 -3.08 6.17 7.65
CA PHE A 68 -3.24 7.34 6.77
C PHE A 68 -4.18 6.96 5.61
N ALA A 69 -3.94 7.47 4.42
CA ALA A 69 -4.77 7.20 3.25
C ALA A 69 -4.94 5.68 2.98
N PRO A 70 -6.12 5.26 2.50
CA PRO A 70 -7.35 6.05 2.33
C PRO A 70 -8.19 6.20 3.62
N TYR A 71 -7.71 5.67 4.75
CA TYR A 71 -8.54 5.43 5.94
C TYR A 71 -8.59 6.61 6.93
N TRP A 72 -7.46 7.28 7.16
CA TRP A 72 -7.35 8.39 8.11
C TRP A 72 -7.90 8.07 9.50
N ILE A 73 -7.37 7.02 10.12
CA ILE A 73 -7.76 6.51 11.44
C ILE A 73 -6.60 6.73 12.41
N ASP A 74 -6.72 7.72 13.28
CA ASP A 74 -5.72 8.07 14.31
C ASP A 74 -5.77 7.15 15.54
N ASP A 75 -6.94 6.62 15.85
CA ASP A 75 -7.18 5.79 17.02
C ASP A 75 -6.68 4.33 16.87
N ALA A 76 -6.40 3.88 15.65
CA ALA A 76 -5.86 2.55 15.40
C ALA A 76 -4.43 2.41 15.96
N LYS A 77 -4.08 1.19 16.40
CA LYS A 77 -2.73 0.82 16.84
C LYS A 77 -2.22 -0.40 16.10
N GLY A 78 -0.91 -0.65 16.16
CA GLY A 78 -0.31 -1.82 15.52
C GLY A 78 -0.92 -3.11 16.06
N THR A 79 -1.66 -3.86 15.24
CA THR A 79 -2.42 -5.03 15.69
C THR A 79 -2.17 -6.24 14.79
N ILE A 80 -1.74 -7.34 15.41
CA ILE A 80 -1.57 -8.63 14.74
C ILE A 80 -2.71 -9.56 15.15
N PHE A 81 -3.46 -10.05 14.16
CA PHE A 81 -4.49 -11.06 14.32
C PHE A 81 -3.99 -12.43 13.84
N GLY A 82 -4.64 -13.50 14.30
CA GLY A 82 -4.41 -14.85 13.77
C GLY A 82 -3.18 -15.58 14.32
N ILE A 83 -2.65 -15.14 15.45
CA ILE A 83 -1.56 -15.85 16.14
C ILE A 83 -2.08 -17.20 16.66
N THR A 84 -1.29 -18.25 16.41
CA THR A 84 -1.51 -19.60 16.93
C THR A 84 -0.23 -20.14 17.57
N GLN A 85 -0.28 -21.33 18.19
CA GLN A 85 0.90 -22.01 18.71
C GLN A 85 1.97 -22.34 17.65
N HIS A 86 1.60 -22.33 16.36
CA HIS A 86 2.51 -22.59 15.25
C HIS A 86 3.12 -21.31 14.67
N THR A 87 2.72 -20.14 15.17
CA THR A 87 3.22 -18.85 14.68
C THR A 87 4.70 -18.67 15.02
N GLN A 88 5.52 -18.37 14.01
CA GLN A 88 6.95 -18.12 14.14
C GLN A 88 7.28 -16.68 13.76
N ARG A 89 8.50 -16.24 14.08
CA ARG A 89 9.00 -14.90 13.70
C ARG A 89 8.92 -14.64 12.20
N GLY A 90 9.12 -15.68 11.38
CA GLY A 90 8.99 -15.63 9.92
C GLY A 90 7.57 -15.26 9.46
N HIS A 91 6.55 -15.81 10.11
CA HIS A 91 5.14 -15.50 9.80
C HIS A 91 4.81 -14.03 10.09
N ILE A 92 5.32 -13.48 11.21
CA ILE A 92 5.14 -12.06 11.56
C ILE A 92 5.89 -11.16 10.56
N ALA A 93 7.11 -11.54 10.19
CA ALA A 93 7.89 -10.84 9.16
C ALA A 93 7.16 -10.83 7.82
N ARG A 94 6.58 -11.97 7.40
CA ARG A 94 5.80 -12.09 6.17
C ARG A 94 4.52 -11.26 6.23
N ALA A 95 3.75 -11.35 7.32
CA ALA A 95 2.56 -10.52 7.52
C ALA A 95 2.87 -9.01 7.51
N THR A 96 4.06 -8.60 7.99
CA THR A 96 4.51 -7.20 7.92
C THR A 96 4.73 -6.75 6.48
N LEU A 97 5.33 -7.59 5.63
CA LEU A 97 5.52 -7.28 4.21
C LEU A 97 4.17 -7.19 3.48
N GLU A 98 3.29 -8.14 3.73
CA GLU A 98 1.94 -8.17 3.15
C GLU A 98 1.11 -6.95 3.57
N ALA A 99 1.21 -6.52 4.84
CA ALA A 99 0.52 -5.33 5.33
C ALA A 99 0.88 -4.05 4.56
N VAL A 100 2.16 -3.89 4.17
CA VAL A 100 2.57 -2.74 3.34
C VAL A 100 1.92 -2.83 1.96
N CYS A 101 1.89 -4.02 1.39
CA CYS A 101 1.31 -4.25 0.08
C CYS A 101 -0.21 -4.05 0.06
N PHE A 102 -0.94 -4.49 1.09
CA PHE A 102 -2.37 -4.24 1.20
C PHE A 102 -2.69 -2.76 1.41
N GLN A 103 -1.89 -2.02 2.18
CA GLN A 103 -2.05 -0.56 2.29
C GLN A 103 -1.83 0.13 0.95
N THR A 104 -0.77 -0.25 0.21
CA THR A 104 -0.54 0.25 -1.14
C THR A 104 -1.72 -0.06 -2.05
N LYS A 105 -2.22 -1.30 -2.05
CA LYS A 105 -3.43 -1.66 -2.82
C LYS A 105 -4.62 -0.77 -2.48
N ALA A 106 -4.92 -0.56 -1.20
CA ALA A 106 -6.06 0.26 -0.79
C ALA A 106 -5.97 1.70 -1.35
N ILE A 107 -4.75 2.26 -1.39
CA ILE A 107 -4.49 3.56 -2.01
C ILE A 107 -4.69 3.50 -3.53
N LEU A 108 -4.21 2.46 -4.21
CA LEU A 108 -4.38 2.30 -5.65
C LEU A 108 -5.86 2.16 -6.02
N ASP A 109 -6.63 1.33 -5.30
CA ASP A 109 -8.07 1.18 -5.47
C ASP A 109 -8.80 2.52 -5.28
N ALA A 110 -8.36 3.35 -4.32
CA ALA A 110 -8.88 4.70 -4.14
C ALA A 110 -8.51 5.64 -5.30
N MET A 111 -7.28 5.52 -5.83
CA MET A 111 -6.82 6.32 -6.99
C MET A 111 -7.62 6.00 -8.24
N GLU A 112 -7.94 4.74 -8.49
CA GLU A 112 -8.79 4.36 -9.62
C GLU A 112 -10.19 4.94 -9.50
N LYS A 113 -10.77 4.91 -8.29
CA LYS A 113 -12.11 5.46 -8.03
C LYS A 113 -12.15 6.99 -8.21
N ASP A 114 -11.18 7.71 -7.65
CA ASP A 114 -11.13 9.18 -7.74
C ASP A 114 -10.74 9.66 -9.15
N SER A 115 -9.92 8.91 -9.89
CA SER A 115 -9.50 9.27 -11.24
C SER A 115 -10.45 8.78 -12.35
N GLY A 116 -11.23 7.72 -12.10
CA GLY A 116 -12.00 7.01 -13.11
C GLY A 116 -11.16 6.19 -14.10
N HIS A 117 -9.85 6.02 -13.85
CA HIS A 117 -8.92 5.32 -14.74
C HIS A 117 -8.30 4.10 -14.05
N SER A 118 -8.29 2.96 -14.74
CA SER A 118 -7.58 1.77 -14.29
C SER A 118 -6.06 1.93 -14.45
N LEU A 119 -5.31 1.51 -13.44
CA LEU A 119 -3.84 1.58 -13.36
C LEU A 119 -3.15 0.45 -14.13
N SER A 120 -2.80 0.69 -15.39
CA SER A 120 -2.13 -0.33 -16.23
C SER A 120 -0.66 -0.60 -15.89
N SER A 121 -0.02 0.22 -15.06
CA SER A 121 1.33 -0.04 -14.56
C SER A 121 1.66 0.80 -13.33
N LEU A 122 2.49 0.25 -12.44
CA LEU A 122 3.02 0.94 -11.28
C LEU A 122 4.55 0.95 -11.33
N ALA A 123 5.12 2.13 -11.52
CA ALA A 123 6.55 2.34 -11.31
C ALA A 123 6.82 2.42 -9.81
N VAL A 124 7.77 1.62 -9.32
CA VAL A 124 8.15 1.56 -7.91
C VAL A 124 9.64 1.80 -7.74
N ASP A 125 10.00 2.52 -6.68
CA ASP A 125 11.39 2.79 -6.29
C ASP A 125 11.60 2.60 -4.78
N GLY A 126 12.77 2.98 -4.29
CA GLY A 126 13.12 2.93 -2.86
C GLY A 126 13.65 1.57 -2.39
N GLY A 127 14.19 1.54 -1.17
CA GLY A 127 14.91 0.37 -0.67
C GLY A 127 14.07 -0.93 -0.64
N MET A 128 12.74 -0.83 -0.48
CA MET A 128 11.81 -1.96 -0.46
C MET A 128 11.59 -2.62 -1.82
N SER A 129 11.76 -1.90 -2.94
CA SER A 129 11.61 -2.49 -4.28
C SER A 129 12.74 -3.47 -4.62
N ASN A 130 13.82 -3.52 -3.83
CA ASN A 130 14.86 -4.56 -3.95
C ASN A 130 14.42 -5.95 -3.44
N SER A 131 13.20 -6.08 -2.89
CA SER A 131 12.67 -7.34 -2.37
C SER A 131 11.61 -7.90 -3.32
N ASN A 132 11.89 -9.04 -3.96
CA ASN A 132 10.91 -9.72 -4.82
C ASN A 132 9.59 -10.01 -4.08
N LEU A 133 9.63 -10.22 -2.76
CA LEU A 133 8.43 -10.47 -1.94
C LEU A 133 7.59 -9.21 -1.71
N SER A 134 8.24 -8.05 -1.50
CA SER A 134 7.53 -6.77 -1.39
C SER A 134 6.91 -6.36 -2.71
N ILE A 135 7.58 -6.71 -3.81
CA ILE A 135 7.02 -6.55 -5.15
C ILE A 135 5.88 -7.56 -5.35
N ALA A 136 6.03 -8.83 -4.97
CA ALA A 136 5.01 -9.87 -5.17
C ALA A 136 3.67 -9.58 -4.49
N ALA A 137 3.72 -9.22 -3.21
CA ALA A 137 2.49 -8.93 -2.48
C ALA A 137 1.83 -7.62 -2.95
N GLY A 138 2.58 -6.65 -3.50
CA GLY A 138 2.05 -5.37 -3.98
C GLY A 138 1.36 -5.43 -5.35
N PHE A 139 1.66 -6.47 -6.15
CA PHE A 139 1.22 -6.58 -7.55
C PHE A 139 0.04 -7.55 -7.77
N ALA A 140 -0.51 -8.10 -6.69
CA ALA A 140 -1.45 -9.23 -6.71
C ALA A 140 -2.89 -8.93 -7.18
N VAL A 141 -3.23 -7.78 -7.78
CA VAL A 141 -4.66 -7.37 -7.90
C VAL A 141 -5.13 -6.87 -9.27
N GLU A 142 -4.88 -7.65 -10.31
CA GLU A 142 -5.52 -7.53 -11.65
C GLU A 142 -5.88 -6.11 -12.12
N VAL A 143 -4.88 -5.36 -12.55
CA VAL A 143 -5.10 -4.09 -13.25
C VAL A 143 -4.45 -4.08 -14.65
N TRP A 144 -4.49 -5.20 -15.38
CA TRP A 144 -3.66 -5.35 -16.59
C TRP A 144 -4.44 -5.77 -17.83
N LYS A 145 -4.68 -4.80 -18.72
CA LYS A 145 -4.90 -5.01 -20.17
C LYS A 145 -4.20 -3.90 -20.95
N GLU A 146 -2.95 -4.18 -21.31
CA GLU A 146 -2.09 -3.50 -22.29
C GLU A 146 -1.38 -2.16 -21.97
N PHE A 147 -0.34 -1.88 -22.77
CA PHE A 147 0.84 -1.08 -22.44
C PHE A 147 1.22 -0.07 -23.54
N SER A 148 0.89 1.20 -23.34
CA SER A 148 1.41 2.35 -24.11
C SER A 148 1.05 3.62 -23.32
N GLU A 149 1.85 4.65 -23.05
CA GLU A 149 3.07 5.22 -23.63
C GLU A 149 3.86 5.92 -22.49
N LEU A 150 4.87 5.31 -21.86
CA LEU A 150 5.78 6.05 -20.94
C LEU A 150 7.23 5.51 -20.93
N ARG A 151 7.61 4.72 -21.95
CA ARG A 151 8.80 3.85 -21.84
C ARG A 151 10.16 4.56 -21.86
N ALA A 152 10.35 5.80 -22.29
CA ALA A 152 11.70 6.22 -22.73
C ALA A 152 12.65 6.80 -21.66
N ILE A 153 12.27 6.93 -20.37
CA ILE A 153 13.15 7.49 -19.33
C ILE A 153 13.46 6.42 -18.26
N ASN A 154 14.74 6.31 -17.86
CA ASN A 154 15.27 5.41 -16.82
C ASN A 154 15.03 3.90 -17.04
N GLN A 155 15.34 3.36 -18.23
CA GLN A 155 15.19 1.92 -18.54
C GLN A 155 16.33 1.01 -18.06
N LYS A 156 17.51 1.55 -17.73
CA LYS A 156 18.67 0.74 -17.37
C LYS A 156 18.38 -0.02 -16.07
N ASP A 157 18.50 -1.34 -16.09
CA ASP A 157 18.35 -2.25 -14.95
C ASP A 157 16.92 -2.39 -14.34
N ARG A 158 15.87 -2.10 -15.11
CA ARG A 158 14.48 -2.38 -14.66
C ARG A 158 14.21 -3.88 -14.59
N LYS A 159 13.79 -4.35 -13.41
CA LYS A 159 13.18 -5.68 -13.23
C LYS A 159 11.66 -5.55 -13.31
N VAL A 160 11.05 -6.28 -14.25
CA VAL A 160 9.60 -6.42 -14.31
C VAL A 160 9.20 -7.61 -13.45
N PHE A 161 8.19 -7.43 -12.63
CA PHE A 161 7.59 -8.48 -11.83
C PHE A 161 6.18 -8.74 -12.32
N ASN A 162 5.84 -10.02 -12.47
CA ASN A 162 4.49 -10.46 -12.78
C ASN A 162 3.93 -11.19 -11.57
N PRO A 163 2.67 -10.93 -11.16
CA PRO A 163 2.05 -11.63 -10.04
C PRO A 163 1.99 -13.13 -10.30
N ASP A 164 2.32 -13.91 -9.27
CA ASP A 164 2.32 -15.38 -9.26
C ASP A 164 1.15 -15.94 -8.42
N ILE A 165 0.27 -15.07 -7.94
CA ILE A 165 -0.90 -15.39 -7.13
C ILE A 165 -2.17 -15.19 -7.95
N SER A 166 -3.15 -16.07 -7.77
CA SER A 166 -4.44 -15.94 -8.46
C SER A 166 -5.22 -14.70 -7.98
N PRO A 167 -6.03 -14.09 -8.87
CA PRO A 167 -6.88 -12.95 -8.51
C PRO A 167 -7.81 -13.25 -7.34
N GLU A 168 -8.40 -14.45 -7.32
CA GLU A 168 -9.33 -14.87 -6.28
C GLU A 168 -8.66 -15.01 -4.92
N GLU A 169 -7.44 -15.56 -4.89
CA GLU A 169 -6.67 -15.70 -3.66
C GLU A 169 -6.22 -14.35 -3.12
N SER A 170 -5.75 -13.47 -4.00
CA SER A 170 -5.36 -12.12 -3.62
C SER A 170 -6.53 -11.30 -3.06
N GLU A 171 -7.70 -11.36 -3.70
CA GLU A 171 -8.90 -10.68 -3.22
C GLU A 171 -9.32 -11.25 -1.85
N LYS A 172 -9.23 -12.56 -1.65
CA LYS A 172 -9.49 -13.19 -0.35
C LYS A 172 -8.52 -12.71 0.72
N MET A 173 -7.23 -12.59 0.41
CA MET A 173 -6.20 -12.07 1.32
C MET A 173 -6.48 -10.61 1.67
N PHE A 174 -6.76 -9.78 0.67
CA PHE A 174 -7.06 -8.37 0.87
C PHE A 174 -8.34 -8.18 1.70
N LYS A 175 -9.40 -8.93 1.41
CA LYS A 175 -10.65 -8.92 2.19
C LYS A 175 -10.43 -9.34 3.65
N LYS A 176 -9.53 -10.29 3.90
CA LYS A 176 -9.17 -10.68 5.28
C LYS A 176 -8.42 -9.54 5.98
N TRP A 177 -7.54 -8.84 5.26
CA TRP A 177 -6.81 -7.69 5.80
C TRP A 177 -7.71 -6.47 6.04
N THR A 178 -8.63 -6.14 5.14
CA THR A 178 -9.59 -5.03 5.36
C THR A 178 -10.49 -5.31 6.55
N ARG A 179 -10.89 -6.57 6.77
CA ARG A 179 -11.57 -6.95 8.03
C ARG A 179 -10.70 -6.65 9.25
N ALA A 180 -9.40 -6.93 9.21
CA ALA A 180 -8.51 -6.61 10.34
C ALA A 180 -8.39 -5.10 10.58
N VAL A 181 -8.41 -4.28 9.51
CA VAL A 181 -8.46 -2.81 9.62
C VAL A 181 -9.73 -2.33 10.31
N GLU A 182 -10.90 -2.88 9.96
CA GLU A 182 -12.14 -2.52 10.65
C GLU A 182 -12.11 -2.88 12.14
N MET A 183 -11.50 -4.02 12.48
CA MET A 183 -11.40 -4.50 13.85
C MET A 183 -10.39 -3.72 14.72
N CYS A 184 -9.54 -2.87 14.14
CA CYS A 184 -8.58 -2.06 14.90
C CYS A 184 -9.04 -0.60 15.12
N LYS A 185 -10.21 -0.22 14.62
CA LYS A 185 -10.82 1.10 14.85
C LYS A 185 -11.37 1.22 16.27
N GLY A 186 -11.41 2.44 16.80
CA GLY A 186 -12.01 2.71 18.11
C GLY A 186 -11.20 2.16 19.27
N TRP A 187 -9.90 1.95 19.07
CA TRP A 187 -9.03 1.36 20.09
C TRP A 187 -8.67 2.35 21.21
N LEU A 188 -8.41 3.61 20.86
CA LEU A 188 -8.18 4.67 21.86
C LEU A 188 -9.50 5.25 22.34
N ASP A 189 -9.59 5.50 23.64
CA ASP A 189 -10.66 6.32 24.19
C ASP A 189 -10.58 7.75 23.64
N PRO A 190 -11.71 8.48 23.51
CA PRO A 190 -11.70 9.86 23.01
C PRO A 190 -10.73 10.78 23.76
N ASP A 191 -10.56 10.56 25.07
CA ASP A 191 -9.67 11.36 25.93
C ASP A 191 -8.17 11.01 25.74
N GLU A 192 -7.87 9.88 25.07
CA GLU A 192 -6.51 9.45 24.72
C GLU A 192 -6.10 9.89 23.31
N ARG A 193 -7.03 10.46 22.53
CA ARG A 193 -6.72 11.05 21.23
C ARG A 193 -5.94 12.34 21.45
N GLY A 194 -4.61 12.24 21.42
CA GLY A 194 -3.75 13.42 21.45
C GLY A 194 -4.08 14.36 20.28
N ASP A 195 -3.87 15.66 20.49
CA ASP A 195 -3.96 16.68 19.45
C ASP A 195 -2.82 16.45 18.43
N PHE A 196 -3.09 15.65 17.39
CA PHE A 196 -2.19 15.47 16.25
C PHE A 196 -2.53 16.45 15.12
#